data_AF-A0A9W9T5U8-F1
#
_entry.id   AF-A0A9W9T5U8-F1
#
_cell.length_a   1.000
_cell.length_b   1.000
_cell.length_c   1.000
_cell.angle_alpha   90.00
_cell.angle_beta   90.00
_cell.angle_gamma   90.00
#
_symmetry.space_group_name_H-M   'P 1'
#
loop_
_entity.id
_entity.type
_entity.pdbx_description
1 polymer ?
#
loop_
_entity_poly.entity_id
_entity_poly.type
_entity_poly.pdbx_seq_one_letter_code
_entity_poly.pdbx_strand_id
1 'polypeptide(L)' 'MRGVDPLGYLGATEVGNMHSPGRLPRQKITLLGNGRQSGTSSSLSILNASPEAADGGNLALLRGGDR' A
#
# COMPACT_ATOMS: atom_id res chain seq x y z
N MET A 1 0.51 3.46 0.91
CA MET A 1 -0.38 2.85 1.92
C MET A 1 0.46 2.35 3.07
N ARG A 2 0.03 2.58 4.32
CA ARG A 2 0.77 2.23 5.53
C ARG A 2 -0.19 1.76 6.61
N GLY A 3 0.31 0.99 7.58
CA GLY A 3 -0.49 0.54 8.73
C GLY A 3 -1.48 -0.55 8.36
N VAL A 4 -1.15 -1.33 7.33
CA VAL A 4 -2.01 -2.39 6.76
C VAL A 4 -1.35 -3.76 6.88
N ASP A 5 -0.47 -3.86 7.88
CA ASP A 5 0.57 -4.88 8.07
C ASP A 5 0.27 -5.77 9.27
N PRO A 6 1.08 -6.82 9.53
CA PRO A 6 0.93 -7.62 10.72
C PRO A 6 0.88 -6.82 12.03
N LEU A 7 1.79 -5.87 12.28
CA LEU A 7 1.71 -5.07 13.52
C LEU A 7 0.76 -3.88 13.37
N GLY A 8 0.78 -3.21 12.22
CA GLY A 8 -0.06 -2.03 11.97
C GLY A 8 -1.58 -2.28 11.95
N TYR A 9 -2.02 -3.39 11.36
CA TYR A 9 -3.44 -3.74 11.20
C TYR A 9 -3.88 -4.99 12.00
N LEU A 10 -2.93 -5.72 12.59
CA LEU A 10 -3.16 -7.06 13.17
C LEU A 10 -3.63 -8.06 12.10
N GLY A 11 -2.68 -8.54 11.28
CA GLY A 11 -2.92 -9.64 10.33
C GLY A 11 -2.81 -9.29 8.84
N ALA A 12 -2.23 -8.14 8.48
CA ALA A 12 -1.86 -7.78 7.11
C ALA A 12 -3.01 -7.86 6.09
N THR A 13 -3.98 -6.96 6.18
CA THR A 13 -5.18 -7.01 5.33
C THR A 13 -4.91 -6.80 3.85
N GLU A 14 -5.82 -7.33 3.04
CA GLU A 14 -5.81 -7.23 1.59
C GLU A 14 -6.37 -5.89 1.09
N VAL A 15 -5.70 -4.80 1.44
CA VAL A 15 -6.11 -3.42 1.09
C VAL A 15 -5.14 -2.71 0.14
N GLY A 16 -4.14 -3.43 -0.38
CA GLY A 16 -3.19 -2.96 -1.39
C GLY A 16 -3.78 -2.61 -2.76
N ASN A 17 -5.07 -2.92 -2.98
CA ASN A 17 -5.82 -2.71 -4.22
C ASN A 17 -6.57 -1.38 -4.29
N MET A 18 -6.03 -0.34 -3.67
CA MET A 18 -6.75 0.92 -3.58
C MET A 18 -6.97 1.55 -4.96
N HIS A 19 -8.22 1.85 -5.33
CA HIS A 19 -8.53 2.44 -6.63
C HIS A 19 -8.18 3.93 -6.70
N SER A 20 -7.99 4.42 -7.93
CA SER A 20 -7.85 5.85 -8.19
C SER A 20 -9.11 6.60 -7.73
N PRO A 21 -8.98 7.83 -7.20
CA PRO A 21 -10.12 8.72 -6.99
C PRO A 21 -10.97 8.83 -8.26
N GLY A 22 -12.31 8.79 -8.14
CA GLY A 22 -13.21 8.75 -9.30
C GLY A 22 -13.12 9.94 -10.26
N ARG A 23 -12.48 11.04 -9.84
CA ARG A 23 -12.16 12.21 -10.68
C ARG A 23 -10.96 11.99 -11.62
N LEU A 24 -10.17 10.94 -11.40
CA LEU A 24 -9.02 10.60 -12.20
C LEU A 24 -9.39 9.45 -13.15
N PRO A 25 -8.91 9.47 -14.40
CA PRO A 25 -8.99 8.29 -15.27
C PRO A 25 -8.42 7.07 -14.54
N ARG A 26 -8.94 5.87 -14.83
CA ARG A 26 -8.38 4.58 -14.37
C ARG A 26 -7.02 4.28 -15.03
N GLN A 27 -6.11 5.26 -15.04
CA GLN A 27 -4.78 5.15 -15.60
C GLN A 27 -3.78 4.65 -14.54
N LYS A 28 -2.62 4.26 -15.05
CA LYS A 28 -1.48 3.52 -14.48
C LYS A 28 -0.91 4.10 -13.16
N ILE A 29 -1.70 4.16 -12.10
CA ILE A 29 -1.21 4.50 -10.77
C ILE A 29 -0.56 3.24 -10.19
N THR A 30 0.75 3.31 -9.92
CA THR A 30 1.44 2.28 -9.13
C THR A 30 1.12 2.48 -7.66
N LEU A 31 0.61 1.45 -7.01
CA LEU A 31 0.30 1.47 -5.58
C LEU A 31 1.49 0.92 -4.80
N LEU A 32 1.95 1.64 -3.78
CA LEU A 32 2.99 1.17 -2.85
C LEU A 32 2.37 0.98 -1.48
N GLY A 33 2.57 -0.20 -0.89
CA GLY A 33 2.13 -0.48 0.47
C GLY A 33 2.82 -1.68 1.07
N ASN A 34 2.61 -1.84 2.36
CA ASN A 34 3.22 -2.89 3.16
C ASN A 34 2.23 -4.04 3.49
N GLY A 35 0.93 -3.81 3.26
CA GLY A 35 -0.11 -4.83 3.35
C GLY A 35 -0.20 -5.72 2.12
N ARG A 36 -1.28 -6.51 2.06
CA ARG A 36 -1.53 -7.51 1.01
C ARG A 36 -2.54 -7.03 -0.02
N GLN A 37 -2.75 -7.80 -1.07
CA GLN A 37 -3.85 -7.62 -2.03
C GLN A 37 -4.55 -8.94 -2.30
N SER A 38 -5.84 -8.85 -2.67
CA SER A 38 -6.57 -9.99 -3.21
C SER A 38 -5.88 -10.52 -4.46
N GLY A 39 -5.71 -11.84 -4.55
CA GLY A 39 -5.11 -12.52 -5.69
C GLY A 39 -5.89 -12.37 -7.02
N THR A 40 -7.13 -11.91 -6.98
CA THR A 40 -7.94 -11.61 -8.18
C THR A 40 -7.73 -10.18 -8.71
N SER A 41 -6.91 -9.38 -8.03
CA SER A 41 -6.64 -8.00 -8.42
C SER A 41 -5.76 -7.90 -9.65
N SER A 42 -6.13 -7.01 -10.55
CA SER A 42 -5.31 -6.59 -11.70
C SER A 42 -4.58 -5.26 -11.46
N SER A 43 -4.54 -4.79 -10.20
CA SER A 43 -3.88 -3.52 -9.85
C SER A 43 -2.36 -3.67 -9.87
N LEU A 44 -1.67 -2.74 -10.52
CA LEU A 44 -0.20 -2.65 -10.48
C LEU A 44 0.25 -2.14 -9.11
N SER A 45 0.68 -3.06 -8.24
CA SER A 45 1.06 -2.75 -6.85
C SER A 45 2.39 -3.38 -6.43
N ILE A 46 3.14 -2.64 -5.62
CA ILE A 46 4.29 -3.11 -4.85
C ILE A 46 3.78 -3.31 -3.42
N LEU A 47 3.85 -4.55 -2.93
CA LEU A 47 3.23 -4.99 -1.68
C LEU A 47 4.22 -5.71 -0.78
N ASN A 48 3.82 -5.97 0.46
CA ASN A 48 4.63 -6.65 1.47
C ASN A 48 5.97 -5.94 1.74
N ALA A 49 6.03 -4.63 1.51
CA ALA A 49 7.21 -3.83 1.77
C ALA A 49 7.57 -3.89 3.26
N SER A 50 8.79 -4.36 3.52
CA SER A 50 9.34 -4.61 4.86
C SER A 50 10.68 -3.89 5.04
N PRO A 51 11.07 -3.48 6.27
CA PRO A 51 10.29 -3.51 7.51
C PRO A 51 9.03 -2.64 7.44
N GLU A 52 7.98 -3.02 8.17
CA GLU A 52 6.69 -2.33 8.11
C GLU A 52 6.74 -0.93 8.76
N ALA A 53 5.82 -0.06 8.37
CA ALA A 53 5.80 1.32 8.88
C ALA A 53 5.49 1.39 10.39
N ALA A 54 4.73 0.44 10.94
CA ALA A 54 4.46 0.40 12.38
C ALA A 54 5.69 -0.03 13.21
N ASP A 55 6.65 -0.72 12.60
CA ASP A 55 7.95 -1.10 13.19
C ASP A 55 9.05 -0.05 12.90
N GLY A 56 8.67 1.13 12.40
CA GLY A 56 9.62 2.20 12.07
C GLY A 56 10.38 2.01 10.75
N GLY A 57 9.94 1.10 9.87
CA GLY A 57 10.53 0.92 8.54
C GLY A 57 10.40 2.15 7.64
N ASN A 58 11.19 2.20 6.56
CA ASN A 58 11.35 3.40 5.71
C ASN A 58 10.03 3.97 5.14
N LEU A 59 9.01 3.14 4.96
CA LEU A 59 7.68 3.62 4.56
C LEU A 59 7.08 4.60 5.58
N ALA A 60 7.42 4.49 6.87
CA ALA A 60 7.00 5.44 7.91
C ALA A 60 7.48 6.87 7.65
N LEU A 61 8.61 7.03 6.93
CA LEU A 61 9.22 8.33 6.65
C LEU A 61 8.55 9.06 5.48
N LEU A 62 7.98 8.32 4.52
CA LEU A 62 7.42 8.88 3.30
C LEU A 62 6.27 9.87 3.55
N ARG A 63 6.25 10.93 2.76
CA ARG A 63 5.23 11.99 2.72
C ARG A 63 4.73 12.20 1.29
N GLY A 64 3.57 12.85 1.17
CA GLY A 64 3.00 13.16 -0.14
C GLY A 64 3.87 14.19 -0.87
N GLY A 65 4.32 13.86 -2.08
CA GLY A 65 5.18 14.72 -2.91
C GLY A 65 6.64 14.29 -2.98
N ASP A 66 7.05 13.32 -2.17
CA ASP A 66 8.41 12.75 -2.20
C ASP A 66 8.68 12.03 -3.53
N ARG A 67 9.96 12.00 -3.95
CA ARG A 67 10.43 11.42 -5.23
C ARG A 67 11.57 10.44 -5.00
#